data_AF-A0A239R8V4-F1
#
_entry.id   AF-A0A239R8V4-F1
#
_cell.length_a   1.000
_cell.length_b   1.000
_cell.length_c   1.000
_cell.angle_alpha   90.00
_cell.angle_beta   90.00
_cell.angle_gamma   90.00
#
_symmetry.space_group_name_H-M   'P 1'
#
loop_
_entity.id
_entity.type
_entity.pdbx_description
1 polymer ?
#
loop_
_entity_poly.entity_id
_entity_poly.type
_entity_poly.pdbx_seq_one_letter_code
_entity_poly.pdbx_strand_id
1 'polypeptide(L)'
;MVVTKVLQIKHTNKLKQAIDYITRDSATLKLDTERLEGDENYSYEIVDGQVMKRLVSGHDLTDISDPQTIYEDFVLLKQSVDVLYNNETLSDLKNDKRVLAHHIIQSFSPEDGLTPEQVNEIGRKTALELTGGDYQFVVATHMDKGHLHNHIIFNTTNEVTLKKFRWQKNTARNLFQISNKYAELYGAKVLEPRLRNSHTEYAAWRRKNNYRFEIKERLNFLLKHSLDMNDFLQKAKALNLQIDTSGKYVKYMLMDQPQERFVRDRTLSKKGKFSLEKIKEQIATNEVVYDLHVIKEKYDEEQESKQDDFELQVIIEPWQVQQLTSQSIYVPITFGLDRKGTVSIPARMLDQNEDGTFTAFVKKNDFFYFLNADHSEQNRFINGTTLIKQLSAQNGEMILTKNKNITNLDRLVDEFNFLAINKVTNSKQFEELQNQFLEQLDETDKTLEFLDEKMTYLNKLMGALSDYQNNIVPSEVSLELLEKGKIDKNTKLEDLQKEIKELQIERDTLKKHRDKIVKDYDFAKEMKEEREEMAHKNSKKL
;
A
#
# COMPACT_ATOMS: atom_id res chain seq x y z
N MET A 1 8.39 -18.30 -5.66
CA MET A 1 8.36 -18.02 -4.19
C MET A 1 9.76 -17.67 -3.71
N VAL A 2 10.01 -16.40 -3.36
CA VAL A 2 11.32 -15.95 -2.85
C VAL A 2 11.38 -16.04 -1.32
N VAL A 3 12.28 -16.87 -0.77
CA VAL A 3 12.52 -16.96 0.69
C VAL A 3 13.96 -16.55 0.99
N THR A 4 14.13 -15.37 1.60
CA THR A 4 15.41 -14.84 2.06
C THR A 4 15.71 -15.24 3.51
N LYS A 5 16.63 -16.19 3.73
CA LYS A 5 17.19 -16.51 5.06
C LYS A 5 18.55 -15.84 5.21
N VAL A 6 18.85 -15.29 6.39
CA VAL A 6 20.14 -14.62 6.65
C VAL A 6 20.88 -15.30 7.80
N LEU A 7 22.18 -15.55 7.60
CA LEU A 7 23.12 -16.09 8.58
C LEU A 7 24.27 -15.09 8.80
N GLN A 8 24.93 -15.21 9.96
CA GLN A 8 26.13 -14.44 10.31
C GLN A 8 27.35 -15.36 10.30
N ILE A 9 28.39 -15.00 9.54
CA ILE A 9 29.70 -15.65 9.60
C ILE A 9 30.59 -14.83 10.53
N LYS A 10 31.26 -15.47 11.51
CA LYS A 10 32.06 -14.79 12.54
C LYS A 10 33.53 -15.21 12.62
N HIS A 11 33.92 -16.26 11.90
CA HIS A 11 35.26 -16.83 11.96
C HIS A 11 35.77 -17.10 10.54
N THR A 12 37.06 -16.89 10.27
CA THR A 12 37.65 -17.02 8.94
C THR A 12 37.54 -18.44 8.40
N ASN A 13 37.74 -19.46 9.24
CA ASN A 13 37.49 -20.86 8.88
C ASN A 13 36.01 -21.14 8.51
N LYS A 14 35.05 -20.39 9.06
CA LYS A 14 33.63 -20.47 8.69
C LYS A 14 33.28 -19.62 7.46
N LEU A 15 34.09 -18.61 7.14
CA LEU A 15 34.01 -17.91 5.86
C LEU A 15 34.47 -18.83 4.73
N LYS A 16 35.67 -19.40 4.85
CA LYS A 16 36.18 -20.37 3.87
C LYS A 16 35.22 -21.57 3.69
N GLN A 17 34.83 -22.25 4.78
CA GLN A 17 33.87 -23.36 4.69
C GLN A 17 32.51 -22.97 4.09
N ALA A 18 32.10 -21.70 4.18
CA ALA A 18 30.89 -21.23 3.50
C ALA A 18 31.13 -21.00 2.01
N ILE A 19 32.22 -20.34 1.63
CA ILE A 19 32.62 -20.12 0.23
C ILE A 19 32.79 -21.47 -0.49
N ASP A 20 33.63 -22.38 0.05
CA ASP A 20 33.87 -23.74 -0.47
C ASP A 20 32.55 -24.52 -0.71
N TYR A 21 31.58 -24.39 0.21
CA TYR A 21 30.28 -25.08 0.10
C TYR A 21 29.34 -24.43 -0.94
N ILE A 22 29.43 -23.11 -1.15
CA ILE A 22 28.54 -22.43 -2.09
C ILE A 22 29.05 -22.52 -3.52
N THR A 23 30.36 -22.47 -3.77
CA THR A 23 30.93 -22.51 -5.12
C THR A 23 30.99 -23.91 -5.74
N ARG A 24 30.97 -24.97 -4.91
CA ARG A 24 31.15 -26.39 -5.32
C ARG A 24 30.47 -26.78 -6.63
N ASP A 25 31.25 -27.39 -7.51
CA ASP A 25 30.84 -27.75 -8.88
C ASP A 25 29.63 -28.68 -8.92
N SER A 26 29.54 -29.59 -7.95
CA SER A 26 28.40 -30.51 -7.71
C SER A 26 27.01 -29.85 -7.58
N ALA A 27 26.94 -28.52 -7.49
CA ALA A 27 25.69 -27.77 -7.49
C ALA A 27 25.67 -26.55 -8.43
N THR A 28 26.83 -26.08 -8.90
CA THR A 28 26.99 -24.82 -9.66
C THR A 28 27.36 -25.03 -11.14
N LEU A 29 27.90 -26.19 -11.55
CA LEU A 29 28.19 -26.47 -12.95
C LEU A 29 26.93 -26.91 -13.72
N LYS A 30 26.77 -26.37 -14.93
CA LYS A 30 25.74 -26.72 -15.91
C LYS A 30 26.40 -26.90 -17.28
N LEU A 31 25.92 -27.83 -18.10
CA LEU A 31 26.34 -27.92 -19.51
C LEU A 31 25.96 -26.64 -20.25
N ASP A 32 26.92 -26.02 -20.94
CA ASP A 32 26.66 -24.83 -21.75
C ASP A 32 26.19 -25.22 -23.15
N THR A 33 24.87 -25.12 -23.38
CA THR A 33 24.23 -25.51 -24.66
C THR A 33 23.94 -24.31 -25.57
N GLU A 34 23.80 -23.12 -24.99
CA GLU A 34 23.39 -21.89 -25.68
C GLU A 34 24.12 -20.69 -25.06
N ARG A 35 24.73 -19.85 -25.91
CA ARG A 35 25.46 -18.65 -25.49
C ARG A 35 24.49 -17.47 -25.43
N LEU A 36 24.29 -16.91 -24.25
CA LEU A 36 23.25 -15.93 -23.95
C LEU A 36 23.83 -14.54 -23.66
N GLU A 37 23.03 -13.48 -23.82
CA GLU A 37 23.45 -12.14 -23.38
C GLU A 37 23.61 -12.09 -21.86
N GLY A 38 24.72 -11.51 -21.38
CA GLY A 38 25.10 -11.47 -19.96
C GLY A 38 26.05 -12.58 -19.50
N ASP A 39 26.43 -13.50 -20.39
CA ASP A 39 27.34 -14.63 -20.13
C ASP A 39 28.77 -14.26 -19.70
N GLU A 40 29.13 -12.98 -19.75
CA GLU A 40 30.43 -12.43 -19.31
C GLU A 40 30.64 -12.49 -17.79
N ASN A 41 29.57 -12.63 -17.00
CA ASN A 41 29.63 -12.67 -15.52
C ASN A 41 29.97 -14.06 -14.93
N TYR A 42 30.20 -15.08 -15.77
CA TYR A 42 30.40 -16.48 -15.34
C TYR A 42 31.77 -17.02 -15.73
N SER A 43 32.25 -18.01 -14.98
CA SER A 43 33.43 -18.80 -15.36
C SER A 43 33.04 -20.08 -16.10
N TYR A 44 33.96 -20.59 -16.93
CA TYR A 44 33.76 -21.73 -17.82
C TYR A 44 34.87 -22.75 -17.59
N GLU A 45 34.53 -24.04 -17.66
CA GLU A 45 35.48 -25.15 -17.51
C GLU A 45 35.20 -26.23 -18.55
N ILE A 46 36.22 -27.02 -18.92
CA ILE A 46 36.06 -28.16 -19.83
C ILE A 46 36.09 -29.45 -19.03
N VAL A 47 34.94 -30.11 -18.92
CA VAL A 47 34.78 -31.40 -18.21
C VAL A 47 34.40 -32.46 -19.23
N ASP A 48 35.16 -33.55 -19.31
CA ASP A 48 34.97 -34.66 -20.26
C ASP A 48 34.81 -34.22 -21.74
N GLY A 49 35.46 -33.10 -22.11
CA GLY A 49 35.40 -32.50 -23.45
C GLY A 49 34.17 -31.63 -23.71
N GLN A 50 33.29 -31.44 -22.73
CA GLN A 50 32.13 -30.54 -22.80
C GLN A 50 32.43 -29.22 -22.09
N VAL A 51 31.90 -28.11 -22.60
CA VAL A 51 32.00 -26.79 -21.95
C VAL A 51 30.93 -26.69 -20.87
N MET A 52 31.36 -26.50 -19.63
CA MET A 52 30.51 -26.33 -18.46
C MET A 52 30.56 -24.87 -18.01
N LYS A 53 29.38 -24.27 -17.79
CA LYS A 53 29.19 -22.93 -17.23
C LYS A 53 29.05 -23.05 -15.72
N ARG A 54 29.87 -22.31 -14.96
CA ARG A 54 29.79 -22.24 -13.49
C ARG A 54 28.93 -21.06 -13.08
N LEU A 55 27.81 -21.34 -12.42
CA LEU A 55 26.85 -20.34 -11.94
C LEU A 55 27.30 -19.71 -10.61
N VAL A 56 28.50 -19.15 -10.65
CA VAL A 56 29.10 -18.29 -9.63
C VAL A 56 29.41 -16.97 -10.31
N SER A 57 28.87 -15.88 -9.75
CA SER A 57 29.19 -14.50 -10.13
C SER A 57 29.57 -13.71 -8.87
N GLY A 58 30.00 -12.46 -9.04
CA GLY A 58 30.36 -11.62 -7.91
C GLY A 58 30.41 -10.14 -8.24
N HIS A 59 30.99 -9.39 -7.31
CA HIS A 59 31.26 -7.96 -7.39
C HIS A 59 32.49 -7.64 -6.54
N ASP A 60 33.40 -6.83 -7.09
CA ASP A 60 34.69 -6.41 -6.52
C ASP A 60 35.51 -7.56 -5.89
N LEU A 61 35.74 -8.57 -6.72
CA LEU A 61 36.56 -9.77 -6.47
C LEU A 61 37.58 -9.97 -7.60
N THR A 62 38.76 -10.47 -7.26
CA THR A 62 39.91 -10.62 -8.15
C THR A 62 39.73 -11.77 -9.15
N ASP A 63 39.19 -12.90 -8.69
CA ASP A 63 38.77 -14.04 -9.51
C ASP A 63 37.55 -14.72 -8.87
N ILE A 64 36.47 -14.88 -9.62
CA ILE A 64 35.23 -15.54 -9.15
C ILE A 64 35.19 -17.06 -9.43
N SER A 65 36.21 -17.60 -10.10
CA SER A 65 36.34 -19.01 -10.44
C SER A 65 37.07 -19.81 -9.36
N ASP A 66 38.01 -19.19 -8.64
CA ASP A 66 38.75 -19.79 -7.53
C ASP A 66 38.15 -19.46 -6.15
N PRO A 67 37.63 -20.46 -5.40
CA PRO A 67 37.12 -20.26 -4.04
C PRO A 67 38.17 -19.73 -3.05
N GLN A 68 39.47 -19.98 -3.27
CA GLN A 68 40.54 -19.48 -2.39
C GLN A 68 40.74 -17.97 -2.57
N THR A 69 40.79 -17.47 -3.80
CA THR A 69 40.91 -16.04 -4.13
C THR A 69 39.73 -15.24 -3.56
N ILE A 70 38.49 -15.72 -3.74
CA ILE A 70 37.29 -15.09 -3.15
C ILE A 70 37.40 -14.98 -1.61
N TYR A 71 37.97 -16.00 -0.95
CA TYR A 71 38.22 -15.99 0.49
C TYR A 71 39.35 -15.01 0.87
N GLU A 72 40.41 -14.93 0.06
CA GLU A 72 41.54 -14.03 0.31
C GLU A 72 41.16 -12.57 0.13
N ASP A 73 40.46 -12.20 -0.94
CA ASP A 73 39.93 -10.83 -1.17
C ASP A 73 39.15 -10.32 0.06
N PHE A 74 38.20 -11.14 0.54
CA PHE A 74 37.37 -10.83 1.72
C PHE A 74 38.19 -10.59 3.00
N VAL A 75 39.33 -11.27 3.13
CA VAL A 75 40.23 -11.17 4.29
C VAL A 75 41.21 -10.01 4.11
N LEU A 76 41.75 -9.78 2.92
CA LEU A 76 42.64 -8.66 2.58
C LEU A 76 41.96 -7.32 2.82
N LEU A 77 40.70 -7.16 2.41
CA LEU A 77 39.92 -5.95 2.71
C LEU A 77 39.74 -5.74 4.23
N LYS A 78 39.74 -6.79 5.05
CA LYS A 78 39.69 -6.64 6.52
C LYS A 78 41.06 -6.39 7.14
N GLN A 79 42.14 -6.91 6.55
CA GLN A 79 43.50 -6.61 6.95
C GLN A 79 43.85 -5.14 6.69
N SER A 80 43.36 -4.54 5.60
CA SER A 80 43.58 -3.11 5.33
C SER A 80 42.93 -2.20 6.38
N VAL A 81 41.74 -2.54 6.89
CA VAL A 81 41.09 -1.86 8.03
C VAL A 81 41.96 -1.96 9.29
N ASP A 82 42.43 -3.16 9.61
CA ASP A 82 43.25 -3.41 10.80
C ASP A 82 44.59 -2.64 10.74
N VAL A 83 45.21 -2.56 9.56
CA VAL A 83 46.43 -1.78 9.30
C VAL A 83 46.18 -0.27 9.38
N LEU A 84 45.12 0.24 8.73
CA LEU A 84 44.87 1.69 8.66
C LEU A 84 44.48 2.29 10.02
N TYR A 85 43.69 1.56 10.81
CA TYR A 85 43.18 2.05 12.11
C TYR A 85 43.93 1.51 13.33
N ASN A 86 44.89 0.59 13.14
CA ASN A 86 45.73 0.00 14.19
C ASN A 86 44.93 -0.49 15.42
N ASN A 87 43.77 -1.14 15.19
CA ASN A 87 42.76 -1.37 16.22
C ASN A 87 42.48 -2.86 16.46
N GLU A 88 43.33 -3.51 17.25
CA GLU A 88 43.20 -4.93 17.57
C GLU A 88 41.87 -5.31 18.23
N THR A 89 41.24 -4.38 18.97
CA THR A 89 40.00 -4.66 19.72
C THR A 89 38.74 -4.61 18.85
N LEU A 90 38.75 -3.77 17.80
CA LEU A 90 37.65 -3.66 16.83
C LEU A 90 37.93 -4.43 15.54
N SER A 91 39.08 -5.08 15.42
CA SER A 91 39.39 -6.00 14.33
C SER A 91 38.28 -7.03 14.14
N ASP A 92 37.77 -7.10 12.93
CA ASP A 92 36.81 -8.12 12.52
C ASP A 92 37.43 -9.52 12.51
N LEU A 93 38.75 -9.63 12.26
CA LEU A 93 39.49 -10.88 12.14
C LEU A 93 39.89 -11.46 13.50
N LYS A 94 40.19 -10.61 14.49
CA LYS A 94 40.67 -11.02 15.83
C LYS A 94 39.54 -11.21 16.87
N ASN A 95 38.32 -10.72 16.61
CA ASN A 95 37.25 -10.63 17.60
C ASN A 95 36.04 -11.54 17.27
N ASP A 96 35.96 -12.67 17.97
CA ASP A 96 34.98 -13.77 17.82
C ASP A 96 33.49 -13.35 17.84
N LYS A 97 33.17 -12.22 18.50
CA LYS A 97 31.78 -11.74 18.63
C LYS A 97 31.32 -10.96 17.40
N ARG A 98 32.24 -10.46 16.58
CA ARG A 98 31.96 -9.65 15.38
C ARG A 98 31.57 -10.54 14.19
N VAL A 99 30.89 -9.94 13.21
CA VAL A 99 30.43 -10.62 12.00
C VAL A 99 31.39 -10.28 10.86
N LEU A 100 32.06 -11.27 10.25
CA LEU A 100 32.92 -11.07 9.08
C LEU A 100 32.10 -10.76 7.82
N ALA A 101 31.08 -11.57 7.60
CA ALA A 101 30.27 -11.59 6.38
C ALA A 101 28.84 -12.03 6.72
N HIS A 102 27.89 -11.63 5.87
CA HIS A 102 26.52 -12.11 5.91
C HIS A 102 26.30 -13.11 4.79
N HIS A 103 25.69 -14.26 5.12
CA HIS A 103 25.31 -15.28 4.14
C HIS A 103 23.79 -15.29 4.00
N ILE A 104 23.31 -14.83 2.86
CA ILE A 104 21.90 -14.86 2.47
C ILE A 104 21.65 -16.13 1.65
N ILE A 105 20.55 -16.81 1.91
CA ILE A 105 20.01 -17.90 1.09
C ILE A 105 18.71 -17.39 0.49
N GLN A 106 18.54 -17.50 -0.83
CA GLN A 106 17.38 -17.02 -1.58
C GLN A 106 16.85 -18.17 -2.45
N SER A 107 15.85 -18.90 -1.94
CA SER A 107 15.18 -19.97 -2.71
C SER A 107 14.13 -19.43 -3.67
N PHE A 108 13.88 -20.14 -4.75
CA PHE A 108 12.82 -19.90 -5.75
C PHE A 108 11.90 -21.14 -5.87
N SER A 109 10.74 -20.99 -6.51
CA SER A 109 9.84 -22.11 -6.80
C SER A 109 10.19 -22.76 -8.14
N PRO A 110 10.11 -24.08 -8.29
CA PRO A 110 10.13 -24.74 -9.61
C PRO A 110 9.03 -24.23 -10.54
N GLU A 111 7.90 -23.74 -10.00
CA GLU A 111 6.82 -23.11 -10.76
C GLU A 111 7.12 -21.68 -11.26
N ASP A 112 8.23 -21.06 -10.83
CA ASP A 112 8.57 -19.68 -11.23
C ASP A 112 9.11 -19.62 -12.68
N GLY A 113 9.41 -20.76 -13.31
CA GLY A 113 9.85 -20.86 -14.71
C GLY A 113 11.25 -20.31 -15.02
N LEU A 114 11.94 -19.75 -14.02
CA LEU A 114 13.23 -19.10 -14.16
C LEU A 114 14.35 -20.07 -14.60
N THR A 115 15.26 -19.58 -15.43
CA THR A 115 16.54 -20.28 -15.67
C THR A 115 17.50 -20.11 -14.48
N PRO A 116 18.49 -21.01 -14.31
CA PRO A 116 19.53 -20.85 -13.30
C PRO A 116 20.33 -19.53 -13.42
N GLU A 117 20.55 -19.04 -14.65
CA GLU A 117 21.24 -17.78 -14.94
C GLU A 117 20.40 -16.56 -14.53
N GLN A 118 19.09 -16.59 -14.80
CA GLN A 118 18.15 -15.57 -14.32
C GLN A 118 18.12 -15.56 -12.79
N VAL A 119 18.06 -16.72 -12.15
CA VAL A 119 18.14 -16.86 -10.69
C VAL A 119 19.42 -16.22 -10.16
N ASN A 120 20.60 -16.50 -10.74
CA ASN A 120 21.86 -15.92 -10.31
C ASN A 120 21.85 -14.38 -10.39
N GLU A 121 21.44 -13.82 -11.54
CA GLU A 121 21.44 -12.37 -11.75
C GLU A 121 20.38 -11.64 -10.89
N ILE A 122 19.24 -12.26 -10.57
CA ILE A 122 18.31 -11.75 -9.53
C ILE A 122 19.04 -11.67 -8.18
N GLY A 123 19.88 -12.66 -7.84
CA GLY A 123 20.69 -12.66 -6.62
C GLY A 123 21.77 -11.57 -6.62
N ARG A 124 22.48 -11.40 -7.73
CA ARG A 124 23.51 -10.36 -7.94
C ARG A 124 22.90 -8.95 -7.85
N LYS A 125 21.80 -8.69 -8.55
CA LYS A 125 21.03 -7.44 -8.42
C LYS A 125 20.51 -7.21 -7.00
N THR A 126 20.03 -8.26 -6.32
CA THR A 126 19.58 -8.18 -4.91
C THR A 126 20.71 -7.80 -3.96
N ALA A 127 21.91 -8.33 -4.18
CA ALA A 127 23.10 -7.99 -3.38
C ALA A 127 23.51 -6.53 -3.63
N LEU A 128 23.63 -6.13 -4.90
CA LEU A 128 24.09 -4.80 -5.32
C LEU A 128 23.20 -3.66 -4.78
N GLU A 129 21.87 -3.77 -4.91
CA GLU A 129 20.94 -2.77 -4.35
C GLU A 129 20.88 -2.83 -2.81
N LEU A 130 21.17 -3.97 -2.16
CA LEU A 130 21.24 -4.01 -0.70
C LEU A 130 22.49 -3.31 -0.16
N THR A 131 23.63 -3.50 -0.83
CA THR A 131 24.94 -2.97 -0.41
C THR A 131 25.20 -1.54 -0.86
N GLY A 132 24.55 -1.08 -1.94
CA GLY A 132 24.81 0.21 -2.57
C GLY A 132 26.08 0.20 -3.44
N GLY A 133 26.49 -0.95 -3.96
CA GLY A 133 27.72 -1.11 -4.74
C GLY A 133 28.98 -1.30 -3.89
N ASP A 134 29.22 -0.48 -2.86
CA ASP A 134 30.48 -0.40 -2.09
C ASP A 134 30.93 -1.65 -1.26
N TYR A 135 30.48 -2.88 -1.57
CA TYR A 135 30.82 -4.08 -0.78
C TYR A 135 30.93 -5.35 -1.64
N GLN A 136 32.10 -5.98 -1.59
CA GLN A 136 32.40 -7.29 -2.15
C GLN A 136 31.33 -8.33 -1.86
N PHE A 137 30.91 -9.06 -2.89
CA PHE A 137 30.03 -10.22 -2.72
C PHE A 137 30.25 -11.30 -3.78
N VAL A 138 29.90 -12.54 -3.41
CA VAL A 138 29.81 -13.70 -4.30
C VAL A 138 28.38 -14.25 -4.29
N VAL A 139 27.88 -14.63 -5.46
CA VAL A 139 26.55 -15.24 -5.68
C VAL A 139 26.71 -16.57 -6.40
N ALA A 140 26.43 -17.66 -5.70
CA ALA A 140 26.43 -19.01 -6.27
C ALA A 140 25.01 -19.58 -6.34
N THR A 141 24.59 -20.07 -7.50
CA THR A 141 23.29 -20.70 -7.70
C THR A 141 23.42 -22.21 -7.62
N HIS A 142 22.64 -22.83 -6.74
CA HIS A 142 22.60 -24.30 -6.59
C HIS A 142 21.41 -24.88 -7.33
N MET A 143 21.69 -25.96 -8.07
CA MET A 143 20.70 -26.73 -8.85
C MET A 143 20.40 -28.11 -8.22
N ASP A 144 21.05 -28.47 -7.12
CA ASP A 144 21.16 -29.86 -6.62
C ASP A 144 19.98 -30.35 -5.73
N LYS A 145 18.95 -29.53 -5.51
CA LYS A 145 17.90 -29.79 -4.49
C LYS A 145 16.46 -29.72 -5.02
N GLY A 146 16.26 -30.01 -6.31
CA GLY A 146 14.94 -30.05 -6.96
C GLY A 146 14.22 -28.69 -7.07
N HIS A 147 14.89 -27.61 -6.66
CA HIS A 147 14.52 -26.22 -6.85
C HIS A 147 15.80 -25.39 -6.91
N LEU A 148 15.73 -24.20 -7.52
CA LEU A 148 16.86 -23.30 -7.61
C LEU A 148 16.94 -22.43 -6.34
N HIS A 149 18.15 -22.26 -5.80
CA HIS A 149 18.40 -21.29 -4.73
C HIS A 149 19.78 -20.65 -4.86
N ASN A 150 19.85 -19.33 -4.63
CA ASN A 150 21.11 -18.63 -4.49
C ASN A 150 21.65 -18.75 -3.07
N HIS A 151 22.97 -18.81 -2.99
CA HIS A 151 23.74 -18.45 -1.82
C HIS A 151 24.54 -17.19 -2.12
N ILE A 152 24.23 -16.10 -1.44
CA ILE A 152 24.94 -14.81 -1.54
C ILE A 152 25.77 -14.66 -0.28
N ILE A 153 27.08 -14.44 -0.39
CA ILE A 153 27.94 -14.05 0.75
C ILE A 153 28.49 -12.66 0.44
N PHE A 154 28.25 -11.69 1.33
CA PHE A 154 28.78 -10.33 1.20
C PHE A 154 29.63 -9.91 2.40
N ASN A 155 30.70 -9.15 2.14
CA ASN A 155 31.64 -8.69 3.15
C ASN A 155 30.96 -7.61 4.02
N THR A 156 31.15 -7.62 5.34
CA THR A 156 30.62 -6.51 6.16
C THR A 156 31.45 -5.23 6.07
N THR A 157 32.57 -5.22 5.35
CA THR A 157 33.45 -4.04 5.22
C THR A 157 33.12 -3.31 3.93
N ASN A 158 32.79 -2.02 4.05
CA ASN A 158 32.60 -1.11 2.91
C ASN A 158 33.96 -0.75 2.31
N GLU A 159 34.12 -0.82 0.99
CA GLU A 159 35.44 -0.72 0.35
C GLU A 159 36.00 0.70 0.33
N VAL A 160 35.14 1.69 0.06
CA VAL A 160 35.54 3.11 -0.03
C VAL A 160 35.78 3.73 1.35
N THR A 161 34.90 3.44 2.32
CA THR A 161 34.91 4.11 3.63
C THR A 161 35.47 3.26 4.77
N LEU A 162 35.74 1.97 4.52
CA LEU A 162 36.22 0.99 5.50
C LEU A 162 35.32 0.81 6.74
N LYS A 163 34.10 1.36 6.68
CA LYS A 163 33.08 1.23 7.74
C LYS A 163 32.36 -0.10 7.64
N LYS A 164 31.78 -0.51 8.77
CA LYS A 164 31.06 -1.79 8.87
C LYS A 164 29.60 -1.65 8.45
N PHE A 165 29.13 -2.51 7.55
CA PHE A 165 27.71 -2.72 7.28
C PHE A 165 26.95 -3.00 8.58
N ARG A 166 25.91 -2.21 8.87
CA ARG A 166 25.15 -2.36 10.11
C ARG A 166 23.82 -3.03 9.81
N TRP A 167 23.67 -4.29 10.24
CA TRP A 167 22.38 -4.98 10.17
C TRP A 167 21.39 -4.32 11.13
N GLN A 168 20.49 -3.49 10.61
CA GLN A 168 19.49 -2.75 11.37
C GLN A 168 18.16 -3.51 11.46
N LYS A 169 17.24 -3.02 12.29
CA LYS A 169 15.87 -3.56 12.46
C LYS A 169 15.12 -3.70 11.13
N ASN A 170 15.35 -2.79 10.18
CA ASN A 170 14.67 -2.80 8.88
C ASN A 170 15.44 -3.57 7.80
N THR A 171 16.76 -3.82 7.93
CA THR A 171 17.59 -4.38 6.85
C THR A 171 17.07 -5.71 6.30
N ALA A 172 16.51 -6.57 7.15
CA ALA A 172 15.87 -7.82 6.70
C ALA A 172 14.61 -7.59 5.86
N ARG A 173 13.87 -6.50 6.09
CA ARG A 173 12.73 -6.08 5.26
C ARG A 173 13.22 -5.46 3.95
N ASN A 174 14.27 -4.64 4.00
CA ASN A 174 14.85 -4.00 2.82
C ASN A 174 15.32 -5.10 1.85
N LEU A 175 16.13 -6.05 2.31
CA LEU A 175 16.53 -7.26 1.56
C LEU A 175 15.32 -7.98 0.96
N PHE A 176 14.29 -8.29 1.76
CA PHE A 176 13.10 -8.99 1.26
C PHE A 176 12.38 -8.20 0.15
N GLN A 177 12.27 -6.88 0.25
CA GLN A 177 11.59 -6.03 -0.75
C GLN A 177 12.42 -5.83 -2.03
N ILE A 178 13.73 -5.69 -1.91
CA ILE A 178 14.68 -5.66 -3.04
C ILE A 178 14.68 -7.01 -3.78
N SER A 179 14.75 -8.10 -3.03
CA SER A 179 14.74 -9.48 -3.54
C SER A 179 13.42 -9.82 -4.24
N ASN A 180 12.30 -9.31 -3.70
CA ASN A 180 11.00 -9.34 -4.35
C ASN A 180 10.99 -8.56 -5.68
N LYS A 181 11.39 -7.28 -5.67
CA LYS A 181 11.46 -6.40 -6.86
C LYS A 181 12.14 -7.11 -8.02
N TYR A 182 13.37 -7.57 -7.83
CA TYR A 182 14.11 -8.22 -8.92
C TYR A 182 13.52 -9.56 -9.36
N ALA A 183 12.93 -10.34 -8.46
CA ALA A 183 12.28 -11.58 -8.86
C ALA A 183 10.97 -11.34 -9.67
N GLU A 184 10.20 -10.29 -9.36
CA GLU A 184 8.98 -9.94 -10.09
C GLU A 184 9.29 -9.51 -11.52
N LEU A 185 10.37 -8.74 -11.70
CA LEU A 185 10.85 -8.24 -12.99
C LEU A 185 11.36 -9.34 -13.93
N TYR A 186 11.67 -10.53 -13.40
CA TYR A 186 11.98 -11.73 -14.17
C TYR A 186 10.78 -12.70 -14.27
N GLY A 187 9.59 -12.29 -13.85
CA GLY A 187 8.34 -13.06 -13.97
C GLY A 187 8.07 -14.11 -12.87
N ALA A 188 8.90 -14.16 -11.82
CA ALA A 188 8.74 -15.14 -10.75
C ALA A 188 7.46 -14.89 -9.92
N LYS A 189 6.88 -15.95 -9.32
CA LYS A 189 5.80 -15.80 -8.33
C LYS A 189 6.40 -15.32 -7.01
N VAL A 190 6.57 -14.01 -6.91
CA VAL A 190 7.02 -13.31 -5.72
C VAL A 190 6.05 -13.51 -4.56
N LEU A 191 6.58 -13.58 -3.34
CA LEU A 191 5.73 -13.50 -2.16
C LEU A 191 5.34 -12.03 -1.97
N GLU A 192 4.09 -11.67 -2.25
CA GLU A 192 3.55 -10.40 -1.76
C GLU A 192 3.93 -10.24 -0.27
N PRO A 193 4.40 -9.06 0.18
CA PRO A 193 4.54 -8.77 1.60
C PRO A 193 3.15 -8.81 2.25
N ARG A 194 2.79 -9.97 2.81
CA ARG A 194 1.42 -10.51 3.01
C ARG A 194 0.33 -9.51 3.46
N LEU A 195 -0.09 -8.66 2.53
CA LEU A 195 -1.09 -7.58 2.64
C LEU A 195 -2.02 -7.49 1.41
N ARG A 196 -2.04 -8.56 0.61
CA ARG A 196 -3.17 -9.04 -0.20
C ARG A 196 -3.60 -8.24 -1.42
N ASN A 197 -3.47 -8.92 -2.56
CA ASN A 197 -4.53 -9.19 -3.53
C ASN A 197 -4.98 -8.00 -4.40
N SER A 198 -5.73 -8.27 -5.48
CA SER A 198 -6.23 -7.24 -6.40
C SER A 198 -7.20 -6.23 -5.72
N HIS A 199 -7.84 -5.24 -6.36
CA HIS A 199 -8.72 -4.29 -5.61
C HIS A 199 -10.02 -4.98 -5.20
N THR A 200 -10.64 -5.65 -6.17
CA THR A 200 -11.75 -6.60 -5.97
C THR A 200 -11.38 -7.70 -4.98
N GLU A 201 -10.21 -8.33 -5.12
CA GLU A 201 -9.78 -9.35 -4.18
C GLU A 201 -9.25 -8.82 -2.83
N TYR A 202 -8.84 -7.55 -2.70
CA TYR A 202 -8.35 -6.91 -1.46
C TYR A 202 -9.51 -6.43 -0.63
N ALA A 203 -10.58 -5.93 -1.27
CA ALA A 203 -11.89 -5.88 -0.64
C ALA A 203 -12.25 -7.27 -0.09
N ALA A 204 -12.21 -8.32 -0.92
CA ALA A 204 -12.43 -9.68 -0.47
C ALA A 204 -11.41 -10.19 0.59
N TRP A 205 -10.13 -9.77 0.60
CA TRP A 205 -9.10 -10.15 1.60
C TRP A 205 -9.28 -9.37 2.91
N ARG A 206 -9.83 -8.15 2.85
CA ARG A 206 -10.38 -7.42 4.01
C ARG A 206 -11.55 -8.20 4.61
N ARG A 207 -12.53 -8.59 3.77
CA ARG A 207 -13.70 -9.40 4.18
C ARG A 207 -13.25 -10.72 4.84
N LYS A 208 -12.50 -11.60 4.14
CA LYS A 208 -12.15 -12.96 4.62
C LYS A 208 -10.91 -13.11 5.53
N ASN A 209 -10.43 -12.05 6.21
CA ASN A 209 -9.31 -12.16 7.16
C ASN A 209 -9.29 -11.07 8.23
N ASN A 210 -9.70 -9.84 7.89
CA ASN A 210 -10.04 -8.86 8.91
C ASN A 210 -11.46 -9.16 9.39
N TYR A 211 -11.65 -10.32 10.03
CA TYR A 211 -12.92 -10.75 10.59
C TYR A 211 -13.49 -9.72 11.57
N ARG A 212 -12.65 -8.88 12.21
CA ARG A 212 -13.10 -7.75 13.04
C ARG A 212 -13.65 -6.55 12.26
N PHE A 213 -13.35 -6.43 10.97
CA PHE A 213 -13.96 -5.47 10.05
C PHE A 213 -15.24 -6.06 9.45
N GLU A 214 -15.20 -7.29 8.94
CA GLU A 214 -16.38 -7.95 8.38
C GLU A 214 -17.50 -8.13 9.41
N ILE A 215 -17.19 -8.55 10.64
CA ILE A 215 -18.16 -8.59 11.75
C ILE A 215 -18.74 -7.20 12.01
N LYS A 216 -17.98 -6.10 11.84
CA LYS A 216 -18.52 -4.75 12.01
C LYS A 216 -19.45 -4.35 10.87
N GLU A 217 -19.11 -4.66 9.62
CA GLU A 217 -19.96 -4.35 8.48
C GLU A 217 -21.29 -5.12 8.57
N ARG A 218 -21.24 -6.43 8.80
CA ARG A 218 -22.45 -7.24 9.01
C ARG A 218 -23.26 -6.73 10.20
N LEU A 219 -22.64 -6.43 11.35
CA LEU A 219 -23.37 -5.88 12.50
C LEU A 219 -23.91 -4.46 12.26
N ASN A 220 -23.18 -3.59 11.57
CA ASN A 220 -23.65 -2.24 11.22
C ASN A 220 -24.89 -2.31 10.33
N PHE A 221 -24.90 -3.22 9.35
CA PHE A 221 -26.03 -3.46 8.46
C PHE A 221 -27.23 -4.08 9.20
N LEU A 222 -27.01 -5.16 9.95
CA LEU A 222 -28.05 -5.84 10.74
C LEU A 222 -28.72 -4.92 11.77
N LEU A 223 -27.98 -3.96 12.35
CA LEU A 223 -28.52 -2.97 13.29
C LEU A 223 -29.56 -2.01 12.64
N LYS A 224 -29.45 -1.71 11.34
CA LYS A 224 -30.44 -0.92 10.59
C LYS A 224 -31.66 -1.75 10.15
N HIS A 225 -31.46 -3.06 10.00
CA HIS A 225 -32.37 -3.94 9.26
C HIS A 225 -32.85 -5.14 10.09
N SER A 226 -33.00 -4.98 11.41
CA SER A 226 -33.62 -5.97 12.29
C SER A 226 -34.63 -5.31 13.23
N LEU A 227 -35.80 -5.93 13.43
CA LEU A 227 -36.86 -5.43 14.32
C LEU A 227 -36.66 -5.86 15.78
N ASP A 228 -36.23 -7.11 15.99
CA ASP A 228 -36.03 -7.68 17.33
C ASP A 228 -34.81 -8.62 17.38
N MET A 229 -34.50 -9.14 18.57
CA MET A 229 -33.35 -10.02 18.79
C MET A 229 -33.44 -11.37 18.05
N ASN A 230 -34.63 -11.88 17.78
CA ASN A 230 -34.82 -13.11 17.01
C ASN A 230 -34.62 -12.86 15.51
N ASP A 231 -35.23 -11.80 14.97
CA ASP A 231 -35.02 -11.34 13.59
C ASP A 231 -33.53 -11.06 13.32
N PHE A 232 -32.88 -10.31 14.23
CA PHE A 232 -31.44 -10.03 14.20
C PHE A 232 -30.57 -11.30 14.18
N LEU A 233 -30.92 -12.32 14.96
CA LEU A 233 -30.20 -13.60 14.98
C LEU A 233 -30.46 -14.45 13.72
N GLN A 234 -31.68 -14.42 13.17
CA GLN A 234 -32.01 -15.10 11.91
C GLN A 234 -31.27 -14.47 10.72
N LYS A 235 -31.28 -13.14 10.63
CA LYS A 235 -30.56 -12.36 9.61
C LYS A 235 -29.04 -12.46 9.77
N ALA A 236 -28.52 -12.46 11.00
CA ALA A 236 -27.11 -12.75 11.25
C ALA A 236 -26.71 -14.12 10.70
N LYS A 237 -27.52 -15.16 10.94
CA LYS A 237 -27.29 -16.50 10.38
C LYS A 237 -27.35 -16.52 8.85
N ALA A 238 -28.26 -15.78 8.22
CA ALA A 238 -28.32 -15.63 6.76
C ALA A 238 -27.06 -14.94 6.18
N LEU A 239 -26.49 -13.97 6.92
CA LEU A 239 -25.19 -13.35 6.63
C LEU A 239 -24.00 -14.16 7.19
N ASN A 240 -24.13 -15.47 7.40
CA ASN A 240 -23.07 -16.36 7.90
C ASN A 240 -22.37 -15.90 9.21
N LEU A 241 -23.03 -15.08 10.03
CA LEU A 241 -22.51 -14.54 11.28
C LEU A 241 -23.13 -15.29 12.47
N GLN A 242 -22.36 -16.17 13.10
CA GLN A 242 -22.74 -16.79 14.37
C GLN A 242 -22.54 -15.79 15.52
N ILE A 243 -23.59 -15.65 16.34
CA ILE A 243 -23.61 -14.79 17.53
C ILE A 243 -23.91 -15.65 18.76
N ASP A 244 -23.12 -15.47 19.82
CA ASP A 244 -23.23 -16.22 21.06
C ASP A 244 -23.31 -15.24 22.25
N THR A 245 -24.48 -15.21 22.89
CA THR A 245 -24.87 -14.33 23.99
C THR A 245 -24.82 -15.02 25.37
N SER A 246 -24.33 -16.26 25.45
CA SER A 246 -24.40 -17.11 26.65
C SER A 246 -23.57 -16.66 27.86
N GLY A 247 -22.74 -15.63 27.72
CA GLY A 247 -21.83 -15.18 28.77
C GLY A 247 -21.64 -13.67 28.80
N LYS A 248 -20.81 -13.20 29.74
CA LYS A 248 -20.57 -11.77 30.06
C LYS A 248 -20.18 -10.86 28.87
N TYR A 249 -19.78 -11.42 27.74
CA TYR A 249 -19.43 -10.70 26.51
C TYR A 249 -20.08 -11.41 25.33
N VAL A 250 -20.74 -10.65 24.45
CA VAL A 250 -21.26 -11.18 23.19
C VAL A 250 -20.10 -11.59 22.31
N LYS A 251 -20.20 -12.82 21.77
CA LYS A 251 -19.18 -13.49 20.98
C LYS A 251 -19.64 -13.58 19.53
N TYR A 252 -18.75 -13.25 18.59
CA TYR A 252 -19.03 -13.18 17.15
C TYR A 252 -18.06 -14.04 16.33
N MET A 253 -18.57 -14.82 15.38
CA MET A 253 -17.79 -15.65 14.47
C MET A 253 -18.39 -15.72 13.07
N LEU A 254 -17.55 -15.62 12.05
CA LEU A 254 -17.92 -15.75 10.64
C LEU A 254 -17.78 -17.21 10.21
N MET A 255 -18.83 -17.77 9.64
CA MET A 255 -18.92 -19.20 9.28
C MET A 255 -18.47 -19.48 7.84
N ASP A 256 -18.42 -18.45 7.00
CA ASP A 256 -17.92 -18.44 5.62
C ASP A 256 -16.40 -18.19 5.52
N GLN A 257 -15.68 -18.23 6.64
CA GLN A 257 -14.29 -17.77 6.74
C GLN A 257 -13.43 -18.62 7.70
N PRO A 258 -12.10 -18.67 7.50
CA PRO A 258 -11.18 -19.36 8.41
C PRO A 258 -10.94 -18.55 9.70
N GLN A 259 -11.96 -18.49 10.57
CA GLN A 259 -11.87 -17.85 11.89
C GLN A 259 -11.73 -18.90 13.01
N GLU A 260 -10.54 -19.03 13.59
CA GLU A 260 -10.28 -20.04 14.65
C GLU A 260 -10.99 -19.78 15.99
N ARG A 261 -11.36 -18.52 16.29
CA ARG A 261 -11.84 -18.11 17.62
C ARG A 261 -12.84 -16.97 17.53
N PHE A 262 -13.91 -17.04 18.34
CA PHE A 262 -14.88 -15.96 18.52
C PHE A 262 -14.25 -14.63 18.97
N VAL A 263 -14.75 -13.52 18.44
CA VAL A 263 -14.41 -12.16 18.86
C VAL A 263 -15.40 -11.64 19.89
N ARG A 264 -14.91 -10.99 20.96
CA ARG A 264 -15.77 -10.34 21.97
C ARG A 264 -16.14 -8.92 21.55
N ASP A 265 -17.40 -8.55 21.71
CA ASP A 265 -17.96 -7.17 21.64
C ASP A 265 -16.99 -6.04 22.03
N ARG A 266 -16.38 -6.11 23.22
CA ARG A 266 -15.44 -5.14 23.81
C ARG A 266 -14.20 -4.90 22.96
N THR A 267 -13.85 -5.86 22.10
CA THR A 267 -12.69 -5.78 21.18
C THR A 267 -13.08 -5.28 19.78
N LEU A 268 -14.37 -5.19 19.47
CA LEU A 268 -14.90 -4.56 18.26
C LEU A 268 -15.13 -3.06 18.47
N SER A 269 -15.74 -2.66 19.59
CA SER A 269 -16.05 -1.25 19.90
C SER A 269 -15.69 -0.87 21.34
N LYS A 270 -14.79 0.12 21.50
CA LYS A 270 -14.49 0.75 22.80
C LYS A 270 -15.71 1.48 23.39
N LYS A 271 -16.64 1.98 22.56
CA LYS A 271 -17.90 2.63 22.98
C LYS A 271 -19.05 1.64 23.24
N GLY A 272 -18.79 0.33 23.15
CA GLY A 272 -19.78 -0.72 23.41
C GLY A 272 -20.89 -0.88 22.36
N LYS A 273 -20.75 -0.32 21.14
CA LYS A 273 -21.81 -0.36 20.09
C LYS A 273 -22.41 -1.76 19.84
N PHE A 274 -21.61 -2.81 20.05
CA PHE A 274 -21.99 -4.20 19.78
C PHE A 274 -22.18 -5.04 21.06
N SER A 275 -22.54 -4.42 22.20
CA SER A 275 -23.03 -5.15 23.37
C SER A 275 -24.51 -5.55 23.18
N LEU A 276 -24.97 -6.56 23.91
CA LEU A 276 -26.37 -7.02 23.84
C LEU A 276 -27.38 -5.91 24.18
N GLU A 277 -27.02 -5.03 25.12
CA GLU A 277 -27.84 -3.88 25.53
C GLU A 277 -27.99 -2.89 24.38
N LYS A 278 -26.87 -2.43 23.78
CA LYS A 278 -26.90 -1.45 22.68
C LYS A 278 -27.50 -1.99 21.39
N ILE A 279 -27.37 -3.29 21.14
CA ILE A 279 -28.07 -3.96 20.03
C ILE A 279 -29.59 -3.89 20.26
N LYS A 280 -30.08 -4.21 21.47
CA LYS A 280 -31.50 -4.09 21.81
C LYS A 280 -32.01 -2.66 21.75
N GLU A 281 -31.26 -1.70 22.31
CA GLU A 281 -31.59 -0.27 22.27
C GLU A 281 -31.76 0.23 20.83
N GLN A 282 -30.88 -0.17 19.91
CA GLN A 282 -30.89 0.28 18.53
C GLN A 282 -31.97 -0.41 17.68
N ILE A 283 -32.11 -1.74 17.76
CA ILE A 283 -33.10 -2.45 16.93
C ILE A 283 -34.54 -2.12 17.34
N ALA A 284 -34.76 -1.78 18.61
CA ALA A 284 -36.06 -1.32 19.11
C ALA A 284 -36.45 0.09 18.63
N THR A 285 -35.61 0.79 17.84
CA THR A 285 -36.02 2.00 17.11
C THR A 285 -36.43 1.73 15.67
N ASN A 286 -36.22 0.51 15.15
CA ASN A 286 -36.58 0.14 13.78
C ASN A 286 -38.07 -0.24 13.66
N GLU A 287 -38.78 0.36 12.70
CA GLU A 287 -40.15 -0.03 12.33
C GLU A 287 -40.20 -0.76 10.98
N VAL A 288 -39.32 -0.40 10.04
CA VAL A 288 -39.18 -1.08 8.74
C VAL A 288 -37.74 -1.51 8.49
N VAL A 289 -37.61 -2.68 7.88
CA VAL A 289 -36.37 -3.43 7.66
C VAL A 289 -36.45 -4.24 6.37
N TYR A 290 -35.32 -4.68 5.83
CA TYR A 290 -35.32 -5.68 4.75
C TYR A 290 -35.81 -7.05 5.24
N ASP A 291 -36.51 -7.79 4.38
CA ASP A 291 -36.90 -9.18 4.62
C ASP A 291 -35.69 -10.12 4.73
N LEU A 292 -35.84 -11.18 5.52
CA LEU A 292 -34.82 -12.24 5.68
C LEU A 292 -34.38 -12.87 4.34
N HIS A 293 -35.25 -12.87 3.32
CA HIS A 293 -34.96 -13.44 2.00
C HIS A 293 -34.01 -12.57 1.16
N VAL A 294 -34.09 -11.25 1.27
CA VAL A 294 -33.27 -10.30 0.47
C VAL A 294 -32.09 -9.72 1.26
N ILE A 295 -31.99 -10.00 2.56
CA ILE A 295 -30.98 -9.43 3.47
C ILE A 295 -29.53 -9.67 2.99
N LYS A 296 -29.26 -10.79 2.30
CA LYS A 296 -27.93 -11.10 1.74
C LYS A 296 -27.64 -10.30 0.47
N GLU A 297 -28.60 -10.28 -0.45
CA GLU A 297 -28.54 -9.50 -1.69
C GLU A 297 -28.27 -8.02 -1.40
N LYS A 298 -29.03 -7.43 -0.47
CA LYS A 298 -28.84 -6.03 -0.05
C LYS A 298 -27.55 -5.77 0.74
N TYR A 299 -27.00 -6.77 1.44
CA TYR A 299 -25.65 -6.65 2.02
C TYR A 299 -24.57 -6.69 0.95
N ASP A 300 -24.68 -7.60 -0.02
CA ASP A 300 -23.71 -7.75 -1.10
C ASP A 300 -23.73 -6.50 -2.02
N GLU A 301 -24.90 -5.89 -2.30
CA GLU A 301 -25.05 -4.58 -2.97
C GLU A 301 -24.36 -3.42 -2.21
N GLU A 302 -24.63 -3.25 -0.89
CA GLU A 302 -23.96 -2.21 -0.08
C GLU A 302 -22.44 -2.43 -0.03
N GLN A 303 -21.99 -3.68 -0.16
CA GLN A 303 -20.58 -4.05 -0.19
C GLN A 303 -19.90 -3.83 -1.56
N GLU A 304 -20.64 -3.95 -2.67
CA GLU A 304 -20.14 -3.67 -4.03
C GLU A 304 -20.02 -2.15 -4.27
N SER A 305 -21.05 -1.37 -3.94
CA SER A 305 -21.03 0.11 -3.99
C SER A 305 -19.83 0.72 -3.22
N LYS A 306 -19.46 0.13 -2.08
CA LYS A 306 -18.28 0.53 -1.28
C LYS A 306 -16.91 0.10 -1.85
N GLN A 307 -16.87 -0.78 -2.85
CA GLN A 307 -15.63 -1.12 -3.54
C GLN A 307 -15.25 -0.05 -4.56
N ASP A 308 -16.22 0.39 -5.34
CA ASP A 308 -16.00 1.26 -6.51
C ASP A 308 -15.86 2.74 -6.09
N ASP A 309 -16.08 3.03 -4.80
CA ASP A 309 -15.81 4.31 -4.16
C ASP A 309 -14.29 4.59 -4.06
N PHE A 310 -13.74 5.32 -5.03
CA PHE A 310 -12.38 5.86 -4.98
C PHE A 310 -12.26 7.04 -4.00
N GLU A 311 -11.03 7.39 -3.58
CA GLU A 311 -10.78 8.59 -2.75
C GLU A 311 -9.92 9.60 -3.51
N LEU A 312 -8.82 9.14 -4.10
CA LEU A 312 -7.94 9.91 -4.98
C LEU A 312 -7.77 9.16 -6.31
N GLN A 313 -7.70 9.90 -7.41
CA GLN A 313 -7.45 9.40 -8.75
C GLN A 313 -6.45 10.33 -9.48
N VAL A 314 -5.53 9.75 -10.26
CA VAL A 314 -4.62 10.50 -11.17
C VAL A 314 -4.30 9.64 -12.39
N ILE A 315 -3.97 10.25 -13.52
CA ILE A 315 -3.39 9.54 -14.67
C ILE A 315 -1.88 9.36 -14.46
N ILE A 316 -1.35 8.20 -14.86
CA ILE A 316 0.08 7.89 -14.97
C ILE A 316 0.40 7.67 -16.44
N GLU A 317 1.40 8.41 -16.92
CA GLU A 317 1.86 8.37 -18.30
C GLU A 317 2.74 7.14 -18.58
N PRO A 318 2.75 6.60 -19.82
CA PRO A 318 3.60 5.46 -20.18
C PRO A 318 5.09 5.68 -19.87
N TRP A 319 5.59 6.92 -20.03
CA TRP A 319 6.99 7.26 -19.76
C TRP A 319 7.35 7.31 -18.26
N GLN A 320 6.36 7.37 -17.36
CA GLN A 320 6.58 7.24 -15.92
C GLN A 320 6.75 5.77 -15.49
N VAL A 321 6.34 4.80 -16.33
CA VAL A 321 6.51 3.39 -16.03
C VAL A 321 7.94 2.96 -16.40
N GLN A 322 8.79 2.76 -15.39
CA GLN A 322 10.14 2.22 -15.59
C GLN A 322 10.08 0.76 -16.06
N GLN A 323 9.19 -0.03 -15.48
CA GLN A 323 8.97 -1.45 -15.76
C GLN A 323 7.50 -1.83 -15.49
N LEU A 324 6.94 -2.69 -16.33
CA LEU A 324 5.60 -3.27 -16.18
C LEU A 324 5.71 -4.78 -15.97
N THR A 325 4.98 -5.32 -14.99
CA THR A 325 4.82 -6.77 -14.78
C THR A 325 3.34 -7.14 -14.87
N SER A 326 3.01 -8.43 -14.76
CA SER A 326 1.61 -8.89 -14.61
C SER A 326 1.00 -8.62 -13.23
N GLN A 327 1.76 -8.03 -12.29
CA GLN A 327 1.35 -7.77 -10.91
C GLN A 327 1.44 -6.30 -10.51
N SER A 328 2.34 -5.51 -11.10
CA SER A 328 2.52 -4.08 -10.78
C SER A 328 3.21 -3.29 -11.90
N ILE A 329 3.06 -1.96 -11.87
CA ILE A 329 4.02 -1.05 -12.51
C ILE A 329 5.06 -0.60 -11.48
N TYR A 330 6.30 -0.45 -11.92
CA TYR A 330 7.39 0.13 -11.17
C TYR A 330 7.61 1.56 -11.68
N VAL A 331 7.34 2.55 -10.83
CA VAL A 331 7.44 3.98 -11.16
C VAL A 331 8.58 4.63 -10.37
N PRO A 332 9.53 5.33 -11.02
CA PRO A 332 10.57 6.07 -10.33
C PRO A 332 10.00 7.39 -9.82
N ILE A 333 10.13 7.67 -8.53
CA ILE A 333 9.69 8.92 -7.90
C ILE A 333 10.85 9.60 -7.17
N THR A 334 10.75 10.91 -7.00
CA THR A 334 11.62 11.69 -6.12
C THR A 334 10.89 11.91 -4.79
N PHE A 335 11.59 11.83 -3.66
CA PHE A 335 11.04 12.20 -2.35
C PHE A 335 11.98 13.15 -1.61
N GLY A 336 11.50 14.36 -1.32
CA GLY A 336 12.35 15.42 -0.78
C GLY A 336 13.23 16.04 -1.86
N LEU A 337 14.41 16.55 -1.49
CA LEU A 337 15.27 17.32 -2.39
C LEU A 337 16.01 16.45 -3.43
N ASP A 338 16.39 15.23 -3.06
CA ASP A 338 17.43 14.45 -3.73
C ASP A 338 17.13 12.95 -3.87
N ARG A 339 16.23 12.40 -3.04
CA ARG A 339 16.05 10.94 -2.89
C ARG A 339 15.19 10.38 -4.02
N LYS A 340 15.85 9.93 -5.08
CA LYS A 340 15.26 9.12 -6.14
C LYS A 340 15.06 7.68 -5.65
N GLY A 341 14.08 6.99 -6.22
CA GLY A 341 13.82 5.58 -5.92
C GLY A 341 12.54 5.10 -6.60
N THR A 342 12.37 3.80 -6.68
CA THR A 342 11.22 3.18 -7.37
C THR A 342 10.14 2.79 -6.36
N VAL A 343 8.87 2.93 -6.76
CA VAL A 343 7.69 2.40 -6.06
C VAL A 343 6.98 1.40 -6.97
N SER A 344 6.66 0.23 -6.44
CA SER A 344 5.69 -0.69 -7.06
C SER A 344 4.27 -0.20 -6.76
N ILE A 345 3.47 -0.03 -7.81
CA ILE A 345 2.02 0.24 -7.74
C ILE A 345 1.32 -1.02 -8.28
N PRO A 346 0.72 -1.85 -7.40
CA PRO A 346 0.07 -3.09 -7.82
C PRO A 346 -1.07 -2.86 -8.82
N ALA A 347 -1.19 -3.74 -9.83
CA ALA A 347 -2.10 -3.65 -10.98
C ALA A 347 -3.57 -3.37 -10.62
N ARG A 348 -3.99 -3.77 -9.42
CA ARG A 348 -5.28 -3.43 -8.80
C ARG A 348 -5.64 -1.97 -8.65
N MET A 349 -4.64 -1.12 -8.49
CA MET A 349 -4.81 0.30 -8.23
C MET A 349 -4.74 1.08 -9.55
N LEU A 350 -4.91 0.40 -10.68
CA LEU A 350 -4.62 0.86 -12.03
C LEU A 350 -5.62 0.24 -13.01
N ASP A 351 -6.40 1.06 -13.70
CA ASP A 351 -7.04 0.63 -14.95
C ASP A 351 -6.13 1.07 -16.11
N GLN A 352 -5.85 0.19 -17.06
CA GLN A 352 -5.06 0.53 -18.26
C GLN A 352 -5.99 1.01 -19.37
N ASN A 353 -5.71 2.20 -19.89
CA ASN A 353 -6.50 2.86 -20.93
C ASN A 353 -6.04 2.43 -22.35
N GLU A 354 -6.88 2.64 -23.36
CA GLU A 354 -6.59 2.21 -24.76
C GLU A 354 -5.37 2.91 -25.38
N ASP A 355 -5.00 4.10 -24.89
CA ASP A 355 -3.80 4.85 -25.28
C ASP A 355 -2.50 4.38 -24.58
N GLY A 356 -2.62 3.42 -23.65
CA GLY A 356 -1.51 2.89 -22.86
C GLY A 356 -1.21 3.65 -21.56
N THR A 357 -1.92 4.74 -21.26
CA THR A 357 -1.87 5.40 -19.94
C THR A 357 -2.53 4.52 -18.87
N PHE A 358 -2.25 4.79 -17.58
CA PHE A 358 -2.88 4.10 -16.47
C PHE A 358 -3.65 5.07 -15.57
N THR A 359 -4.93 4.78 -15.33
CA THR A 359 -5.77 5.50 -14.37
C THR A 359 -5.54 4.93 -12.97
N ALA A 360 -4.86 5.68 -12.10
CA ALA A 360 -4.44 5.20 -10.78
C ALA A 360 -5.38 5.61 -9.64
N PHE A 361 -5.91 4.63 -8.90
CA PHE A 361 -6.84 4.81 -7.78
C PHE A 361 -6.17 4.52 -6.44
N VAL A 362 -6.15 5.51 -5.55
CA VAL A 362 -5.37 5.49 -4.30
C VAL A 362 -6.18 6.08 -3.15
N LYS A 363 -6.03 5.54 -1.92
CA LYS A 363 -6.59 6.15 -0.70
C LYS A 363 -5.51 6.88 0.09
N LYS A 364 -5.87 7.98 0.78
CA LYS A 364 -4.92 8.90 1.45
C LYS A 364 -3.97 8.19 2.42
N ASN A 365 -4.44 7.08 3.00
CA ASN A 365 -3.78 6.24 3.99
C ASN A 365 -3.36 4.84 3.48
N ASP A 366 -3.40 4.59 2.16
CA ASP A 366 -2.70 3.42 1.60
C ASP A 366 -1.18 3.58 1.77
N PHE A 367 -0.44 2.47 1.80
CA PHE A 367 1.00 2.46 2.07
C PHE A 367 1.78 1.73 0.98
N PHE A 368 2.73 2.44 0.37
CA PHE A 368 3.57 1.96 -0.72
C PHE A 368 5.04 1.92 -0.27
N TYR A 369 5.80 0.92 -0.71
CA TYR A 369 7.21 0.80 -0.32
C TYR A 369 8.11 1.47 -1.36
N PHE A 370 8.86 2.47 -0.90
CA PHE A 370 9.84 3.22 -1.66
C PHE A 370 11.21 2.54 -1.53
N LEU A 371 11.81 2.20 -2.67
CA LEU A 371 13.12 1.57 -2.81
C LEU A 371 14.09 2.57 -3.47
N ASN A 372 14.98 3.18 -2.67
CA ASN A 372 16.16 3.87 -3.17
C ASN A 372 17.21 2.80 -3.52
N ALA A 373 17.66 2.81 -4.78
CA ALA A 373 18.57 1.81 -5.32
C ALA A 373 20.02 1.99 -4.84
N ASP A 374 20.43 3.24 -4.60
CA ASP A 374 21.79 3.62 -4.23
C ASP A 374 21.99 3.58 -2.70
N HIS A 375 20.90 3.82 -1.95
CA HIS A 375 20.91 4.00 -0.50
C HIS A 375 19.78 3.20 0.17
N SER A 376 19.97 1.88 0.25
CA SER A 376 18.95 0.94 0.70
C SER A 376 18.48 1.16 2.15
N GLU A 377 19.26 1.84 2.99
CA GLU A 377 18.88 2.20 4.35
C GLU A 377 17.79 3.28 4.42
N GLN A 378 17.52 3.98 3.31
CA GLN A 378 16.45 4.97 3.16
C GLN A 378 15.09 4.35 2.79
N ASN A 379 15.06 3.03 2.55
CA ASN A 379 13.87 2.31 2.10
C ASN A 379 12.78 2.28 3.18
N ARG A 380 11.56 2.70 2.82
CA ARG A 380 10.49 3.03 3.77
C ARG A 380 9.11 2.98 3.13
N PHE A 381 8.08 3.07 3.96
CA PHE A 381 6.74 3.36 3.49
C PHE A 381 6.54 4.85 3.25
N ILE A 382 5.87 5.17 2.14
CA ILE A 382 5.18 6.44 1.91
C ILE A 382 3.67 6.18 1.93
N ASN A 383 2.86 7.21 2.17
CA ASN A 383 1.40 7.09 2.08
C ASN A 383 0.88 7.43 0.66
N GLY A 384 -0.35 7.03 0.35
CA GLY A 384 -0.98 7.30 -0.94
C GLY A 384 -1.05 8.79 -1.29
N THR A 385 -1.27 9.65 -0.30
CA THR A 385 -1.22 11.12 -0.45
C THR A 385 0.16 11.62 -0.95
N THR A 386 1.25 11.00 -0.49
CA THR A 386 2.61 11.30 -0.97
C THR A 386 2.81 10.80 -2.40
N LEU A 387 2.48 9.52 -2.65
CA LEU A 387 2.69 8.90 -3.95
C LEU A 387 1.98 9.68 -5.06
N ILE A 388 0.67 9.94 -4.88
CA ILE A 388 -0.13 10.57 -5.93
C ILE A 388 0.33 12.01 -6.23
N LYS A 389 0.79 12.75 -5.21
CA LYS A 389 1.41 14.07 -5.42
C LYS A 389 2.74 14.01 -6.18
N GLN A 390 3.53 12.95 -6.05
CA GLN A 390 4.76 12.78 -6.85
C GLN A 390 4.46 12.38 -8.30
N LEU A 391 3.50 11.47 -8.52
CA LEU A 391 3.03 11.13 -9.87
C LEU A 391 2.53 12.38 -10.61
N SER A 392 1.64 13.12 -9.96
CA SER A 392 1.03 14.36 -10.43
C SER A 392 2.03 15.51 -10.67
N ALA A 393 3.09 15.61 -9.86
CA ALA A 393 4.14 16.61 -10.02
C ALA A 393 5.12 16.29 -11.14
N GLN A 394 5.23 15.03 -11.57
CA GLN A 394 6.07 14.63 -12.70
C GLN A 394 5.42 14.91 -14.05
N ASN A 395 4.14 14.55 -14.21
CA ASN A 395 3.46 14.60 -15.51
C ASN A 395 2.61 15.86 -15.73
N GLY A 396 2.19 16.54 -14.67
CA GLY A 396 1.27 17.68 -14.75
C GLY A 396 -0.20 17.32 -14.56
N GLU A 397 -0.55 16.04 -14.45
CA GLU A 397 -1.94 15.55 -14.37
C GLU A 397 -2.63 15.85 -13.04
N MET A 398 -3.90 16.24 -13.11
CA MET A 398 -4.67 16.69 -11.95
C MET A 398 -5.10 15.53 -11.03
N ILE A 399 -4.96 15.72 -9.73
CA ILE A 399 -5.48 14.79 -8.72
C ILE A 399 -6.97 15.04 -8.53
N LEU A 400 -7.81 14.09 -8.96
CA LEU A 400 -9.24 14.11 -8.67
C LEU A 400 -9.47 13.52 -7.28
N THR A 401 -10.07 14.30 -6.37
CA THR A 401 -10.44 13.86 -5.02
C THR A 401 -11.95 13.71 -4.91
N LYS A 402 -12.44 12.50 -4.57
CA LYS A 402 -13.84 12.32 -4.19
C LYS A 402 -13.99 12.62 -2.70
N ASN A 403 -14.81 13.61 -2.37
CA ASN A 403 -15.02 13.99 -0.97
C ASN A 403 -15.92 12.97 -0.26
N LYS A 404 -15.48 12.48 0.91
CA LYS A 404 -16.17 11.48 1.76
C LYS A 404 -17.63 11.81 2.09
N ASN A 405 -17.99 13.09 2.10
CA ASN A 405 -19.34 13.53 2.44
C ASN A 405 -20.37 13.18 1.36
N ILE A 406 -19.95 13.01 0.09
CA ILE A 406 -20.81 12.54 -1.02
C ILE A 406 -21.35 11.15 -0.66
N THR A 407 -20.46 10.17 -0.48
CA THR A 407 -20.81 8.78 -0.15
C THR A 407 -21.57 8.66 1.19
N ASN A 408 -21.33 9.57 2.14
CA ASN A 408 -22.10 9.63 3.38
C ASN A 408 -23.53 10.15 3.20
N LEU A 409 -23.73 11.16 2.35
CA LEU A 409 -25.05 11.75 2.05
C LEU A 409 -25.89 10.82 1.18
N ASP A 410 -25.32 10.24 0.11
CA ASP A 410 -25.99 9.23 -0.73
C ASP A 410 -26.61 8.11 0.13
N ARG A 411 -25.80 7.51 1.01
CA ARG A 411 -26.24 6.46 1.94
C ARG A 411 -27.40 6.90 2.85
N LEU A 412 -27.40 8.14 3.34
CA LEU A 412 -28.48 8.66 4.19
C LEU A 412 -29.75 8.95 3.39
N VAL A 413 -29.62 9.41 2.14
CA VAL A 413 -30.73 9.58 1.20
C VAL A 413 -31.35 8.22 0.84
N ASP A 414 -30.56 7.19 0.59
CA ASP A 414 -31.06 5.83 0.33
C ASP A 414 -31.79 5.24 1.55
N GLU A 415 -31.23 5.37 2.75
CA GLU A 415 -31.87 4.96 4.00
C GLU A 415 -33.19 5.72 4.25
N PHE A 416 -33.24 7.03 3.91
CA PHE A 416 -34.44 7.86 4.08
C PHE A 416 -35.53 7.54 3.05
N ASN A 417 -35.14 7.36 1.79
CA ASN A 417 -36.02 6.90 0.72
C ASN A 417 -36.63 5.52 1.05
N PHE A 418 -35.85 4.61 1.62
CA PHE A 418 -36.33 3.31 2.06
C PHE A 418 -37.44 3.40 3.11
N LEU A 419 -37.30 4.28 4.12
CA LEU A 419 -38.39 4.51 5.10
C LEU A 419 -39.61 5.17 4.45
N ALA A 420 -39.40 6.20 3.63
CA ALA A 420 -40.47 6.95 2.98
C ALA A 420 -41.32 6.11 2.02
N ILE A 421 -40.69 5.25 1.20
CA ILE A 421 -41.38 4.30 0.30
C ILE A 421 -42.27 3.33 1.09
N ASN A 422 -41.79 2.88 2.25
CA ASN A 422 -42.53 2.01 3.16
C ASN A 422 -43.48 2.77 4.12
N LYS A 423 -43.71 4.07 3.87
CA LYS A 423 -44.66 4.94 4.59
C LYS A 423 -44.31 5.23 6.06
N VAL A 424 -43.08 4.96 6.47
CA VAL A 424 -42.54 5.33 7.79
C VAL A 424 -42.06 6.78 7.72
N THR A 425 -42.82 7.70 8.33
CA THR A 425 -42.62 9.17 8.16
C THR A 425 -42.64 10.00 9.44
N ASN A 426 -43.08 9.42 10.56
CA ASN A 426 -43.19 10.06 11.88
C ASN A 426 -42.72 9.10 13.00
N SER A 427 -41.76 8.21 12.73
CA SER A 427 -41.27 7.21 13.68
C SER A 427 -39.99 7.64 14.39
N LYS A 428 -39.62 6.96 15.47
CA LYS A 428 -38.31 7.16 16.12
C LYS A 428 -37.15 6.80 15.17
N GLN A 429 -37.31 5.80 14.31
CA GLN A 429 -36.36 5.47 13.24
C GLN A 429 -36.13 6.67 12.30
N PHE A 430 -37.23 7.31 11.89
CA PHE A 430 -37.25 8.41 10.94
C PHE A 430 -36.68 9.69 11.58
N GLU A 431 -37.05 10.01 12.82
CA GLU A 431 -36.46 11.12 13.57
C GLU A 431 -34.95 10.93 13.80
N GLU A 432 -34.50 9.74 14.21
CA GLU A 432 -33.07 9.45 14.40
C GLU A 432 -32.27 9.55 13.09
N LEU A 433 -32.86 9.15 11.96
CA LEU A 433 -32.23 9.25 10.65
C LEU A 433 -32.24 10.68 10.09
N GLN A 434 -33.35 11.42 10.27
CA GLN A 434 -33.47 12.82 9.85
C GLN A 434 -32.46 13.70 10.58
N ASN A 435 -32.27 13.48 11.89
CA ASN A 435 -31.23 14.18 12.65
C ASN A 435 -29.81 13.86 12.11
N GLN A 436 -29.50 12.59 11.83
CA GLN A 436 -28.21 12.21 11.21
C GLN A 436 -28.00 12.82 9.82
N PHE A 437 -29.07 12.97 9.03
CA PHE A 437 -29.02 13.64 7.73
C PHE A 437 -28.73 15.14 7.86
N LEU A 438 -29.38 15.83 8.81
CA LEU A 438 -29.12 17.25 9.09
C LEU A 438 -27.71 17.47 9.67
N GLU A 439 -27.23 16.60 10.57
CA GLU A 439 -25.85 16.62 11.06
C GLU A 439 -24.84 16.40 9.91
N GLN A 440 -25.13 15.49 8.97
CA GLN A 440 -24.23 15.24 7.85
C GLN A 440 -24.21 16.37 6.81
N LEU A 441 -25.33 17.11 6.65
CA LEU A 441 -25.38 18.34 5.86
C LEU A 441 -24.56 19.46 6.53
N ASP A 442 -24.66 19.65 7.84
CA ASP A 442 -23.83 20.60 8.60
C ASP A 442 -22.32 20.27 8.52
N GLU A 443 -21.94 18.99 8.65
CA GLU A 443 -20.56 18.55 8.35
C GLU A 443 -20.14 18.85 6.90
N THR A 444 -21.08 18.77 5.95
CA THR A 444 -20.82 19.02 4.53
C THR A 444 -20.59 20.50 4.25
N ASP A 445 -21.43 21.37 4.81
CA ASP A 445 -21.32 22.81 4.63
C ASP A 445 -20.05 23.36 5.29
N LYS A 446 -19.66 22.84 6.46
CA LYS A 446 -18.34 23.12 7.08
C LYS A 446 -17.16 22.63 6.23
N THR A 447 -17.34 21.53 5.49
CA THR A 447 -16.30 21.04 4.57
C THR A 447 -16.21 21.92 3.32
N LEU A 448 -17.33 22.44 2.81
CA LEU A 448 -17.36 23.43 1.73
C LEU A 448 -16.74 24.76 2.16
N GLU A 449 -17.03 25.24 3.37
CA GLU A 449 -16.44 26.44 3.96
C GLU A 449 -14.91 26.31 4.05
N PHE A 450 -14.39 25.20 4.59
CA PHE A 450 -12.94 24.92 4.63
C PHE A 450 -12.29 24.87 3.24
N LEU A 451 -12.97 24.33 2.23
CA LEU A 451 -12.47 24.33 0.84
C LEU A 451 -12.45 25.74 0.26
N ASP A 452 -13.49 26.55 0.50
CA ASP A 452 -13.57 27.95 0.05
C ASP A 452 -12.52 28.85 0.75
N GLU A 453 -12.26 28.64 2.05
CA GLU A 453 -11.16 29.27 2.77
C GLU A 453 -9.80 28.89 2.17
N LYS A 454 -9.55 27.59 1.94
CA LYS A 454 -8.27 27.11 1.37
C LYS A 454 -8.04 27.65 -0.04
N MET A 455 -9.07 27.64 -0.89
CA MET A 455 -9.00 28.25 -2.23
C MET A 455 -8.77 29.76 -2.14
N THR A 456 -9.43 30.47 -1.22
CA THR A 456 -9.22 31.91 -1.01
C THR A 456 -7.79 32.22 -0.57
N TYR A 457 -7.20 31.39 0.29
CA TYR A 457 -5.81 31.51 0.72
C TYR A 457 -4.81 31.25 -0.42
N LEU A 458 -5.00 30.18 -1.19
CA LEU A 458 -4.14 29.86 -2.34
C LEU A 458 -4.26 30.91 -3.46
N ASN A 459 -5.44 31.47 -3.72
CA ASN A 459 -5.61 32.56 -4.69
C ASN A 459 -4.83 33.83 -4.26
N LYS A 460 -4.80 34.16 -2.96
CA LYS A 460 -3.98 35.27 -2.44
C LYS A 460 -2.49 35.00 -2.61
N LEU A 461 -2.04 33.77 -2.35
CA LEU A 461 -0.64 33.36 -2.54
C LEU A 461 -0.23 33.36 -4.03
N MET A 462 -1.10 32.89 -4.93
CA MET A 462 -0.89 32.92 -6.38
C MET A 462 -0.80 34.37 -6.89
N GLY A 463 -1.67 35.26 -6.40
CA GLY A 463 -1.60 36.70 -6.69
C GLY A 463 -0.29 37.33 -6.21
N ALA A 464 0.12 37.04 -4.97
CA ALA A 464 1.36 37.53 -4.39
C ALA A 464 2.62 37.00 -5.11
N LEU A 465 2.61 35.75 -5.55
CA LEU A 465 3.69 35.14 -6.33
C LEU A 465 3.78 35.76 -7.73
N SER A 466 2.63 35.96 -8.39
CA SER A 466 2.56 36.63 -9.70
C SER A 466 3.04 38.08 -9.62
N ASP A 467 2.66 38.84 -8.59
CA ASP A 467 3.18 40.18 -8.32
C ASP A 467 4.71 40.15 -8.10
N TYR A 468 5.20 39.20 -7.30
CA TYR A 468 6.64 39.05 -7.05
C TYR A 468 7.46 38.71 -8.30
N GLN A 469 6.91 37.90 -9.21
CA GLN A 469 7.61 37.42 -10.39
C GLN A 469 7.53 38.38 -11.58
N ASN A 470 6.49 39.22 -11.68
CA ASN A 470 6.26 40.10 -12.84
C ASN A 470 6.57 41.58 -12.59
N ASN A 471 6.58 42.07 -11.35
CA ASN A 471 6.80 43.49 -11.05
C ASN A 471 8.20 43.79 -10.49
N ILE A 472 8.80 44.89 -10.95
CA ILE A 472 10.16 45.34 -10.55
C ILE A 472 10.23 45.64 -9.04
N VAL A 473 9.13 46.14 -8.46
CA VAL A 473 8.97 46.35 -7.02
C VAL A 473 7.64 45.70 -6.60
N PRO A 474 7.68 44.47 -6.06
CA PRO A 474 6.49 43.79 -5.53
C PRO A 474 5.91 44.51 -4.31
N SER A 475 4.62 44.33 -4.06
CA SER A 475 3.96 44.98 -2.93
C SER A 475 4.40 44.41 -1.57
N GLU A 476 4.39 45.25 -0.53
CA GLU A 476 4.69 44.83 0.85
C GLU A 476 3.73 43.71 1.32
N VAL A 477 2.45 43.78 0.91
CA VAL A 477 1.44 42.75 1.19
C VAL A 477 1.79 41.43 0.51
N SER A 478 2.31 41.46 -0.73
CA SER A 478 2.75 40.26 -1.45
C SER A 478 3.96 39.61 -0.76
N LEU A 479 4.92 40.41 -0.30
CA LEU A 479 6.08 39.94 0.45
C LEU A 479 5.65 39.29 1.77
N GLU A 480 4.76 39.94 2.53
CA GLU A 480 4.22 39.42 3.78
C GLU A 480 3.43 38.10 3.60
N LEU A 481 2.62 38.01 2.54
CA LEU A 481 1.87 36.80 2.18
C LEU A 481 2.79 35.63 1.84
N LEU A 482 3.82 35.86 1.02
CA LEU A 482 4.79 34.83 0.63
C LEU A 482 5.64 34.35 1.82
N GLU A 483 6.05 35.27 2.72
CA GLU A 483 6.78 34.91 3.93
C GLU A 483 5.90 34.10 4.91
N LYS A 484 4.67 34.56 5.19
CA LYS A 484 3.71 33.83 6.04
C LYS A 484 3.36 32.46 5.45
N GLY A 485 3.21 32.36 4.13
CA GLY A 485 2.96 31.10 3.42
C GLY A 485 4.18 30.19 3.27
N LYS A 486 5.39 30.70 3.53
CA LYS A 486 6.68 30.00 3.36
C LYS A 486 6.86 29.42 1.95
N ILE A 487 6.34 30.13 0.94
CA ILE A 487 6.47 29.75 -0.46
C ILE A 487 7.87 30.14 -0.96
N ASP A 488 8.53 29.24 -1.68
CA ASP A 488 9.72 29.59 -2.45
C ASP A 488 9.30 30.53 -3.58
N LYS A 489 9.97 31.67 -3.69
CA LYS A 489 9.64 32.69 -4.69
C LYS A 489 9.94 32.23 -6.13
N ASN A 490 10.67 31.12 -6.26
CA ASN A 490 10.95 30.40 -7.51
C ASN A 490 9.93 29.27 -7.81
N THR A 491 8.91 29.06 -6.96
CA THR A 491 7.80 28.14 -7.26
C THR A 491 7.11 28.57 -8.57
N LYS A 492 6.69 27.60 -9.39
CA LYS A 492 6.00 27.89 -10.64
C LYS A 492 4.57 28.33 -10.35
N LEU A 493 4.07 29.32 -11.09
CA LEU A 493 2.69 29.80 -10.92
C LEU A 493 1.68 28.70 -11.28
N GLU A 494 2.05 27.84 -12.22
CA GLU A 494 1.30 26.66 -12.68
C GLU A 494 1.03 25.66 -11.55
N ASP A 495 1.97 25.48 -10.61
CA ASP A 495 1.83 24.56 -9.48
C ASP A 495 0.68 25.00 -8.54
N LEU A 496 0.58 26.32 -8.29
CA LEU A 496 -0.51 26.91 -7.51
C LEU A 496 -1.83 26.92 -8.28
N GLN A 497 -1.81 27.27 -9.58
CA GLN A 497 -3.00 27.19 -10.43
C GLN A 497 -3.59 25.77 -10.45
N LYS A 498 -2.73 24.75 -10.41
CA LYS A 498 -3.12 23.34 -10.36
C LYS A 498 -3.78 22.97 -9.03
N GLU A 499 -3.15 23.24 -7.88
CA GLU A 499 -3.79 22.91 -6.59
C GLU A 499 -5.11 23.67 -6.38
N ILE A 500 -5.23 24.90 -6.93
CA ILE A 500 -6.51 25.65 -6.93
C ILE A 500 -7.56 24.95 -7.81
N LYS A 501 -7.21 24.48 -9.02
CA LYS A 501 -8.14 23.73 -9.90
C LYS A 501 -8.58 22.40 -9.29
N GLU A 502 -7.65 21.64 -8.70
CA GLU A 502 -7.96 20.36 -8.02
C GLU A 502 -8.97 20.56 -6.88
N LEU A 503 -8.76 21.57 -6.04
CA LEU A 503 -9.70 21.95 -4.98
C LEU A 503 -11.04 22.43 -5.51
N GLN A 504 -11.04 23.23 -6.59
CA GLN A 504 -12.27 23.70 -7.21
C GLN A 504 -13.10 22.52 -7.74
N ILE A 505 -12.48 21.52 -8.35
CA ILE A 505 -13.16 20.31 -8.83
C ILE A 505 -13.76 19.50 -7.66
N GLU A 506 -13.01 19.29 -6.56
CA GLU A 506 -13.54 18.63 -5.35
C GLU A 506 -14.75 19.41 -4.78
N ARG A 507 -14.58 20.72 -4.62
CA ARG A 507 -15.56 21.63 -4.01
C ARG A 507 -16.83 21.73 -4.84
N ASP A 508 -16.73 22.03 -6.13
CA ASP A 508 -17.90 22.23 -7.00
C ASP A 508 -18.66 20.92 -7.24
N THR A 509 -17.95 19.77 -7.24
CA THR A 509 -18.59 18.44 -7.24
C THR A 509 -19.37 18.20 -5.95
N LEU A 510 -18.74 18.42 -4.78
CA LEU A 510 -19.40 18.27 -3.47
C LEU A 510 -20.61 19.22 -3.35
N LYS A 511 -20.46 20.48 -3.74
CA LYS A 511 -21.52 21.48 -3.67
C LYS A 511 -22.69 21.13 -4.57
N LYS A 512 -22.45 20.81 -5.84
CA LYS A 512 -23.50 20.42 -6.80
C LYS A 512 -24.29 19.21 -6.30
N HIS A 513 -23.62 18.26 -5.66
CA HIS A 513 -24.23 17.08 -5.06
C HIS A 513 -25.10 17.44 -3.83
N ARG A 514 -24.55 18.21 -2.89
CA ARG A 514 -25.26 18.73 -1.70
C ARG A 514 -26.49 19.57 -2.08
N ASP A 515 -26.36 20.51 -3.01
CA ASP A 515 -27.44 21.41 -3.42
C ASP A 515 -28.56 20.67 -4.17
N LYS A 516 -28.24 19.58 -4.89
CA LYS A 516 -29.24 18.67 -5.43
C LYS A 516 -30.03 17.98 -4.31
N ILE A 517 -29.32 17.37 -3.35
CA ILE A 517 -29.94 16.63 -2.24
C ILE A 517 -30.85 17.53 -1.37
N VAL A 518 -30.41 18.75 -1.06
CA VAL A 518 -31.22 19.72 -0.31
C VAL A 518 -32.47 20.12 -1.10
N LYS A 519 -32.34 20.40 -2.41
CA LYS A 519 -33.50 20.72 -3.26
C LYS A 519 -34.51 19.57 -3.35
N ASP A 520 -34.03 18.35 -3.53
CA ASP A 520 -34.89 17.16 -3.62
C ASP A 520 -35.64 16.90 -2.29
N TYR A 521 -34.98 17.18 -1.14
CA TYR A 521 -35.57 17.12 0.20
C TYR A 521 -36.59 18.23 0.49
N ASP A 522 -36.26 19.49 0.18
CA ASP A 522 -37.16 20.63 0.41
C ASP A 522 -38.44 20.50 -0.41
N PHE A 523 -38.33 20.10 -1.69
CA PHE A 523 -39.50 19.80 -2.54
C PHE A 523 -40.38 18.68 -1.97
N ALA A 524 -39.79 17.64 -1.39
CA ALA A 524 -40.55 16.56 -0.73
C ALA A 524 -41.28 17.05 0.53
N LYS A 525 -40.70 18.03 1.26
CA LYS A 525 -41.30 18.67 2.43
C LYS A 525 -42.47 19.59 2.05
N GLU A 526 -42.28 20.47 1.07
CA GLU A 526 -43.35 21.33 0.52
C GLU A 526 -44.55 20.48 0.04
N MET A 527 -44.28 19.38 -0.67
CA MET A 527 -45.30 18.43 -1.12
C MET A 527 -46.00 17.65 0.01
N LYS A 528 -45.43 17.57 1.22
CA LYS A 528 -46.13 17.06 2.42
C LYS A 528 -47.06 18.13 2.99
N GLU A 529 -46.55 19.36 3.14
CA GLU A 529 -47.28 20.48 3.73
C GLU A 529 -48.51 20.89 2.89
N GLU A 530 -48.40 20.95 1.55
CA GLU A 530 -49.56 21.21 0.68
C GLU A 530 -50.66 20.13 0.79
N ARG A 531 -50.27 18.86 0.96
CA ARG A 531 -51.22 17.74 1.10
C ARG A 531 -51.94 17.79 2.44
N GLU A 532 -51.23 18.11 3.52
CA GLU A 532 -51.80 18.30 4.84
C GLU A 532 -52.74 19.52 4.89
N GLU A 533 -52.37 20.64 4.24
CA GLU A 533 -53.27 21.77 4.05
C GLU A 533 -54.53 21.40 3.25
N MET A 534 -54.41 20.68 2.12
CA MET A 534 -55.56 20.26 1.32
C MET A 534 -56.47 19.29 2.08
N ALA A 535 -55.91 18.34 2.83
CA ALA A 535 -56.66 17.46 3.71
C ALA A 535 -57.44 18.27 4.76
N HIS A 536 -56.81 19.25 5.41
CA HIS A 536 -57.45 20.08 6.44
C HIS A 536 -58.46 21.10 5.89
N LYS A 537 -58.27 21.59 4.66
CA LYS A 537 -59.26 22.41 3.92
C LYS A 537 -60.48 21.60 3.51
N ASN A 538 -60.31 20.31 3.18
CA ASN A 538 -61.42 19.41 2.89
C ASN A 538 -62.13 18.92 4.16
N SER A 539 -61.42 18.70 5.27
CA SER A 539 -62.01 18.33 6.57
C SER A 539 -62.79 19.48 7.26
N LYS A 540 -62.86 20.65 6.62
CA LYS A 540 -63.65 21.83 7.05
C LYS A 540 -64.78 22.17 6.06
N LYS A 541 -65.04 21.31 5.08
CA LYS A 541 -66.13 21.41 4.09
C LYS A 541 -67.16 20.27 4.21
N LEU A 542 -66.98 19.41 5.22
CA LEU A 542 -67.91 18.37 5.69
C LEU A 542 -68.37 18.78 7.10
#